data_AF-A0A349H7L6-F1
#
_entry.id   AF-A0A349H7L6-F1
#
_cell.length_a   1.000
_cell.length_b   1.000
_cell.length_c   1.000
_cell.angle_alpha   90.00
_cell.angle_beta   90.00
_cell.angle_gamma   90.00
#
_symmetry.space_group_name_H-M   'P 1'
#
loop_
_entity.id
_entity.type
_entity.pdbx_description
1 polymer ?
#
loop_
_entity_poly.entity_id
_entity_poly.type
_entity_poly.pdbx_seq_one_letter_code
_entity_poly.pdbx_strand_id
1 'polypeptide(L)'
;MVSAMMRNRLGFCLALLAVLLPLGVLARNVDLATVPSRNTVQLTIYNSEDLTLVRETRVVTFKQGVNPLQFSWANTLIDPTSVELKVRQPKTGVELLDTTYPHDRPQTLYWNVQSDANREATIEISYFTSGISWRADYLAIADPDEKALHLNSFVRVDNRSAEDYENAQVRL
;
A
#
# COMPACT_ATOMS: atom_id res chain seq x y z
N MET A 1 33.25 -63.30 -31.48
CA MET A 1 31.99 -62.54 -31.68
C MET A 1 31.37 -62.19 -30.33
N VAL A 2 31.84 -61.15 -29.62
CA VAL A 2 31.09 -60.49 -28.49
C VAL A 2 31.55 -59.02 -28.30
N SER A 3 32.76 -58.63 -28.73
CA SER A 3 33.36 -57.31 -28.43
C SER A 3 32.85 -56.10 -29.27
N ALA A 4 31.65 -56.15 -29.86
CA ALA A 4 31.11 -55.05 -30.67
C ALA A 4 29.87 -54.35 -30.05
N MET A 5 29.29 -54.91 -28.98
CA MET A 5 27.98 -54.45 -28.46
C MET A 5 28.06 -53.44 -27.30
N MET A 6 29.25 -53.14 -26.78
CA MET A 6 29.43 -52.19 -25.66
C MET A 6 29.68 -50.74 -26.10
N ARG A 7 30.11 -50.49 -27.35
CA ARG A 7 30.49 -49.13 -27.79
C ARG A 7 29.28 -48.22 -28.08
N ASN A 8 28.09 -48.79 -28.29
CA ASN A 8 26.88 -48.05 -28.67
C ASN A 8 25.96 -47.71 -27.48
N ARG A 9 26.19 -48.29 -26.29
CA ARG A 9 25.42 -47.97 -25.07
C ARG A 9 25.94 -46.72 -24.36
N LEU A 10 27.23 -46.42 -24.51
CA LEU A 10 27.86 -45.24 -23.90
C LEU A 10 27.40 -43.92 -24.56
N GLY A 11 27.21 -43.93 -25.88
CA GLY A 11 26.69 -42.77 -26.63
C GLY A 11 25.22 -42.46 -26.34
N PHE A 12 24.41 -43.49 -26.06
CA PHE A 12 23.00 -43.33 -25.71
C PHE A 12 22.81 -42.71 -24.31
N CYS A 13 23.69 -43.01 -23.35
CA CYS A 13 23.66 -42.39 -22.02
C CYS A 13 24.09 -40.92 -22.04
N LEU A 14 25.05 -40.53 -22.88
CA LEU A 14 25.46 -39.13 -23.06
C LEU A 14 24.37 -38.29 -23.75
N ALA A 15 23.63 -38.88 -24.70
CA ALA A 15 22.50 -38.22 -25.35
C ALA A 15 21.31 -38.03 -24.37
N LEU A 16 21.09 -38.97 -23.44
CA LEU A 16 20.03 -38.84 -22.43
C LEU A 16 20.38 -37.79 -21.36
N LEU A 17 21.67 -37.62 -21.03
CA LEU A 17 22.12 -36.63 -20.05
C LEU A 17 22.08 -35.19 -20.60
N ALA A 18 22.25 -35.01 -21.92
CA ALA A 18 22.15 -33.70 -22.58
C ALA A 18 20.70 -33.17 -22.67
N VAL A 19 19.70 -34.05 -22.61
CA VAL A 19 18.27 -33.67 -22.57
C VAL A 19 17.83 -33.25 -21.15
N LEU A 20 18.66 -33.51 -20.14
CA LEU A 20 18.44 -33.18 -18.73
C LEU A 20 19.14 -31.88 -18.28
N LEU A 21 19.63 -31.05 -19.22
CA LEU A 21 20.01 -29.68 -18.90
C LEU A 21 18.75 -28.92 -18.47
N PRO A 22 18.62 -28.51 -17.20
CA PRO A 22 17.50 -27.68 -16.82
C PRO A 22 17.70 -26.36 -17.58
N LEU A 23 16.77 -26.05 -18.47
CA LEU A 23 16.52 -24.68 -18.89
C LEU A 23 16.38 -23.88 -17.60
N GLY A 24 17.43 -23.11 -17.28
CA GLY A 24 17.39 -22.16 -16.20
C GLY A 24 16.23 -21.24 -16.49
N VAL A 25 15.08 -21.54 -15.88
CA VAL A 25 13.93 -20.67 -15.86
C VAL A 25 14.50 -19.36 -15.37
N LEU A 26 14.51 -18.35 -16.25
CA LEU A 26 14.71 -16.98 -15.82
C LEU A 26 13.64 -16.76 -14.77
N ALA A 27 14.04 -16.88 -13.51
CA ALA A 27 13.23 -16.53 -12.38
C ALA A 27 13.01 -15.03 -12.53
N ARG A 28 11.94 -14.65 -13.25
CA ARG A 28 11.32 -13.35 -13.13
C ARG A 28 11.14 -13.18 -11.63
N ASN A 29 11.76 -12.13 -11.08
CA ASN A 29 11.54 -11.72 -9.71
C ASN A 29 10.03 -11.74 -9.46
N VAL A 30 9.56 -12.76 -8.77
CA VAL A 30 8.22 -12.78 -8.22
C VAL A 30 8.34 -11.87 -7.02
N ASP A 31 8.04 -10.58 -7.24
CA ASP A 31 7.76 -9.67 -6.15
C ASP A 31 6.63 -10.29 -5.36
N LEU A 32 6.98 -10.94 -4.25
CA LEU A 32 6.05 -11.26 -3.16
C LEU A 32 5.65 -9.94 -2.51
N ALA A 33 4.94 -9.10 -3.26
CA ALA A 33 4.27 -7.92 -2.78
C ALA A 33 2.98 -8.40 -2.12
N THR A 34 3.08 -9.04 -0.94
CA THR A 34 1.97 -8.94 0.00
C THR A 34 1.87 -7.46 0.33
N VAL A 35 0.93 -6.75 -0.29
CA VAL A 35 0.65 -5.35 0.03
C VAL A 35 0.36 -5.30 1.52
N PRO A 36 1.17 -4.60 2.34
CA PRO A 36 0.93 -4.54 3.77
C PRO A 36 -0.46 -3.95 4.00
N SER A 37 -1.28 -4.64 4.78
CA SER A 37 -2.62 -4.16 5.14
C SER A 37 -2.52 -2.84 5.91
N ARG A 38 -3.50 -1.96 5.71
CA ARG A 38 -3.63 -0.73 6.50
C ARG A 38 -3.96 -1.11 7.95
N ASN A 39 -3.14 -0.67 8.91
CA ASN A 39 -3.39 -0.87 10.35
C ASN A 39 -4.43 0.12 10.88
N THR A 40 -4.30 1.39 10.48
CA THR A 40 -5.25 2.45 10.83
C THR A 40 -5.48 3.33 9.63
N VAL A 41 -6.69 3.84 9.47
CA VAL A 41 -7.04 4.85 8.49
C VAL A 41 -7.77 5.97 9.20
N GLN A 42 -7.33 7.21 8.99
CA GLN A 42 -7.98 8.40 9.49
C GLN A 42 -8.29 9.34 8.33
N LEU A 43 -9.54 9.76 8.24
CA LEU A 43 -10.04 10.70 7.23
C LEU A 43 -10.34 12.03 7.91
N THR A 44 -9.77 13.12 7.41
CA THR A 44 -10.17 14.49 7.80
C THR A 44 -10.78 15.16 6.59
N ILE A 45 -12.09 15.37 6.61
CA ILE A 45 -12.88 15.76 5.42
C ILE A 45 -13.15 17.28 5.45
N TYR A 46 -12.62 18.01 4.45
CA TYR A 46 -12.79 19.44 4.30
C TYR A 46 -13.84 19.76 3.22
N ASN A 47 -15.09 19.94 3.64
CA ASN A 47 -16.22 20.17 2.73
C ASN A 47 -16.09 21.42 1.85
N SER A 48 -15.29 22.41 2.24
CA SER A 48 -15.18 23.67 1.48
C SER A 48 -14.48 23.51 0.14
N GLU A 49 -13.59 22.53 -0.02
CA GLU A 49 -12.67 22.44 -1.17
C GLU A 49 -12.60 21.04 -1.81
N ASP A 50 -13.63 20.18 -1.64
CA ASP A 50 -13.64 18.77 -2.08
C ASP A 50 -12.30 18.05 -1.78
N LEU A 51 -11.80 18.26 -0.57
CA LEU A 51 -10.47 17.85 -0.15
C LEU A 51 -10.58 17.01 1.11
N THR A 52 -10.03 15.81 1.08
CA THR A 52 -9.94 14.95 2.25
C THR A 52 -8.50 14.54 2.48
N LEU A 53 -8.00 14.80 3.69
CA LEU A 53 -6.70 14.32 4.12
C LEU A 53 -6.85 12.90 4.65
N VAL A 54 -6.18 11.96 3.99
CA VAL A 54 -6.05 10.59 4.44
C VAL A 54 -4.72 10.45 5.17
N ARG A 55 -4.76 9.86 6.37
CA ARG A 55 -3.57 9.38 7.07
C ARG A 55 -3.76 7.90 7.34
N GLU A 56 -2.87 7.07 6.83
CA GLU A 56 -2.88 5.64 7.06
C GLU A 56 -1.57 5.17 7.65
N THR A 57 -1.63 4.14 8.48
CA THR A 57 -0.43 3.51 9.04
C THR A 57 -0.29 2.09 8.54
N ARG A 58 0.95 1.67 8.32
CA ARG A 58 1.28 0.31 7.91
C ARG A 58 2.47 -0.17 8.69
N VAL A 59 2.42 -1.42 9.08
CA VAL A 59 3.55 -2.15 9.63
C VAL A 59 4.30 -2.82 8.49
N VAL A 60 5.59 -2.52 8.33
CA VAL A 60 6.42 -3.04 7.24
C VAL A 60 7.69 -3.66 7.81
N THR A 61 8.05 -4.82 7.29
CA THR A 61 9.32 -5.49 7.60
C THR A 61 10.40 -5.00 6.65
N PHE A 62 11.44 -4.37 7.20
CA PHE A 62 12.61 -3.90 6.47
C PHE A 62 13.76 -4.88 6.63
N LYS A 63 14.47 -5.13 5.53
CA LYS A 63 15.78 -5.77 5.56
C LYS A 63 16.86 -4.72 5.76
N GLN A 64 17.98 -5.11 6.33
CA GLN A 64 19.17 -4.27 6.38
C GLN A 64 19.56 -3.83 4.95
N GLY A 65 19.79 -2.54 4.76
CA GLY A 65 20.03 -1.94 3.44
C GLY A 65 18.86 -1.10 2.93
N VAL A 66 18.84 -0.86 1.62
CA VAL A 66 17.80 -0.09 0.93
C VAL A 66 16.63 -1.01 0.59
N ASN A 67 15.42 -0.58 0.96
CA ASN A 67 14.17 -1.27 0.70
C ASN A 67 13.30 -0.37 -0.19
N PRO A 68 13.11 -0.72 -1.47
CA PRO A 68 12.19 0.01 -2.33
C PRO A 68 10.74 -0.32 -1.94
N LEU A 69 9.93 0.71 -1.72
CA LEU A 69 8.51 0.61 -1.48
C LEU A 69 7.76 1.26 -2.64
N GLN A 70 6.79 0.55 -3.21
CA GLN A 70 5.94 1.08 -4.27
C GLN A 70 4.59 1.53 -3.70
N PHE A 71 4.12 2.70 -4.12
CA PHE A 71 2.76 3.17 -3.87
C PHE A 71 2.07 3.50 -5.19
N SER A 72 0.87 2.98 -5.38
CA SER A 72 0.05 3.22 -6.57
C SER A 72 -1.33 3.70 -6.19
N TRP A 73 -1.84 4.64 -6.97
CA TRP A 73 -3.16 5.25 -6.81
C TRP A 73 -4.00 5.14 -8.09
N ALA A 74 -3.70 4.14 -8.92
CA ALA A 74 -4.44 3.90 -10.14
C ALA A 74 -5.93 3.70 -9.84
N ASN A 75 -6.78 4.32 -10.64
CA ASN A 75 -8.25 4.32 -10.50
C ASN A 75 -8.78 4.97 -9.22
N THR A 76 -8.04 5.89 -8.61
CA THR A 76 -8.50 6.69 -7.46
C THR A 76 -8.43 8.19 -7.76
N LEU A 77 -9.03 9.00 -6.89
CA LEU A 77 -8.94 10.47 -6.93
C LEU A 77 -7.85 11.03 -5.99
N ILE A 78 -6.77 10.29 -5.76
CA ILE A 78 -5.64 10.76 -4.95
C ILE A 78 -4.85 11.83 -5.71
N ASP A 79 -4.51 12.92 -5.04
CA ASP A 79 -3.58 13.92 -5.57
C ASP A 79 -2.13 13.40 -5.46
N PRO A 80 -1.46 13.11 -6.59
CA PRO A 80 -0.13 12.53 -6.59
C PRO A 80 0.94 13.45 -5.99
N THR A 81 0.71 14.76 -5.98
CA THR A 81 1.67 15.76 -5.48
C THR A 81 1.65 15.89 -3.95
N SER A 82 0.66 15.26 -3.32
CA SER A 82 0.43 15.33 -1.86
C SER A 82 0.93 14.11 -1.09
N VAL A 83 1.36 13.05 -1.79
CA VAL A 83 1.70 11.78 -1.15
C VAL A 83 3.02 11.88 -0.40
N GLU A 84 2.97 11.59 0.89
CA GLU A 84 4.12 11.66 1.79
C GLU A 84 4.22 10.37 2.61
N LEU A 85 5.45 9.88 2.82
CA LEU A 85 5.76 8.78 3.74
C LEU A 85 6.57 9.32 4.92
N LYS A 86 6.16 8.97 6.13
CA LYS A 86 6.88 9.25 7.38
C LYS A 86 7.10 7.98 8.18
N VAL A 87 8.24 7.88 8.84
CA VAL A 87 8.49 6.82 9.84
C VAL A 87 7.96 7.34 11.19
N ARG A 88 6.99 6.65 11.80
CA ARG A 88 6.31 7.15 13.01
C ARG A 88 7.21 7.22 14.24
N GLN A 89 8.21 6.37 14.30
CA GLN A 89 9.06 6.18 15.48
C GLN A 89 10.44 6.81 15.20
N PRO A 90 10.74 7.99 15.76
CA PRO A 90 12.07 8.55 15.64
C PRO A 90 13.08 7.61 16.32
N LYS A 91 14.20 7.32 15.64
CA LYS A 91 15.31 6.43 16.07
C LYS A 91 15.11 4.92 15.85
N THR A 92 14.18 4.49 15.01
CA THR A 92 14.10 3.08 14.58
C THR A 92 15.19 2.67 13.61
N GLY A 93 16.19 3.51 13.30
CA GLY A 93 17.21 3.19 12.29
C GLY A 93 16.64 2.96 10.88
N VAL A 94 15.39 3.38 10.66
CA VAL A 94 14.69 3.39 9.38
C VAL A 94 14.57 4.83 8.92
N GLU A 95 15.07 5.12 7.72
CA GLU A 95 15.12 6.47 7.16
C GLU A 95 14.66 6.46 5.70
N LEU A 96 13.82 7.43 5.34
CA LEU A 96 13.44 7.66 3.96
C LEU A 96 14.59 8.39 3.24
N LEU A 97 15.18 7.76 2.23
CA LEU A 97 16.28 8.34 1.45
C LEU A 97 15.76 9.27 0.36
N ASP A 98 14.86 8.77 -0.47
CA ASP A 98 14.34 9.51 -1.61
C ASP A 98 12.94 9.04 -2.01
N THR A 99 12.28 9.89 -2.80
CA THR A 99 11.02 9.60 -3.48
C THR A 99 11.22 9.80 -4.98
N THR A 100 10.93 8.77 -5.76
CA THR A 100 11.09 8.77 -7.21
C THR A 100 9.72 8.66 -7.88
N TYR A 101 9.44 9.58 -8.81
CA TYR A 101 8.24 9.59 -9.64
C TYR A 101 8.58 9.09 -11.06
N PRO A 102 8.27 7.83 -11.40
CA PRO A 102 8.57 7.26 -12.71
C PRO A 102 7.75 7.92 -13.84
N HIS A 103 8.42 8.33 -14.91
CA HIS A 103 7.76 8.94 -16.08
C HIS A 103 6.88 7.96 -16.86
N ASP A 104 7.20 6.66 -16.86
CA ASP A 104 6.47 5.62 -17.59
C ASP A 104 5.23 5.11 -16.82
N ARG A 105 5.14 5.39 -15.51
CA ARG A 105 4.02 5.00 -14.63
C ARG A 105 3.55 6.19 -13.79
N PRO A 106 2.81 7.14 -14.38
CA PRO A 106 2.44 8.40 -13.73
C PRO A 106 1.48 8.23 -12.53
N GLN A 107 0.92 7.03 -12.31
CA GLN A 107 0.04 6.70 -11.17
C GLN A 107 0.75 5.83 -10.12
N THR A 108 2.07 5.95 -10.03
CA THR A 108 2.91 5.20 -9.10
C THR A 108 4.07 6.07 -8.66
N LEU A 109 4.56 5.84 -7.45
CA LEU A 109 5.82 6.37 -6.95
C LEU A 109 6.60 5.26 -6.25
N TYR A 110 7.89 5.49 -6.10
CA TYR A 110 8.79 4.63 -5.34
C TYR A 110 9.45 5.41 -4.20
N TRP A 111 9.48 4.83 -3.02
CA TRP A 111 10.27 5.30 -1.89
C TRP A 111 11.45 4.37 -1.66
N ASN A 112 12.65 4.91 -1.54
CA ASN A 112 13.80 4.13 -1.09
C ASN A 112 13.97 4.35 0.41
N VAL A 113 13.80 3.30 1.20
CA VAL A 113 13.91 3.35 2.66
C VAL A 113 15.14 2.58 3.12
N GLN A 114 16.07 3.26 3.76
CA GLN A 114 17.24 2.65 4.37
C GLN A 114 16.87 2.08 5.74
N SER A 115 17.37 0.87 6.03
CA SER A 115 17.38 0.32 7.38
C SER A 115 18.77 -0.16 7.79
N ASP A 116 19.17 0.12 9.02
CA ASP A 116 20.43 -0.30 9.64
C ASP A 116 20.45 -1.78 10.08
N ALA A 117 19.29 -2.42 10.27
CA ALA A 117 19.18 -3.87 10.53
C ALA A 117 17.84 -4.43 10.04
N ASN A 118 17.69 -5.76 10.06
CA ASN A 118 16.39 -6.38 9.84
C ASN A 118 15.43 -6.03 10.99
N ARG A 119 14.34 -5.31 10.71
CA ARG A 119 13.38 -4.89 11.73
C ARG A 119 12.01 -4.59 11.13
N GLU A 120 11.00 -4.62 12.00
CA GLU A 120 9.68 -4.13 11.70
C GLU A 120 9.57 -2.67 12.12
N ALA A 121 8.96 -1.83 11.29
CA ALA A 121 8.69 -0.43 11.63
C ALA A 121 7.32 0.01 11.12
N THR A 122 6.70 0.92 11.86
CA THR A 122 5.44 1.54 11.45
C THR A 122 5.72 2.77 10.60
N ILE A 123 5.26 2.73 9.35
CA ILE A 123 5.22 3.89 8.47
C ILE A 123 3.83 4.53 8.51
N GLU A 124 3.79 5.84 8.30
CA GLU A 124 2.59 6.61 8.02
C GLU A 124 2.67 7.08 6.58
N ILE A 125 1.59 6.87 5.84
CA ILE A 125 1.41 7.44 4.50
C ILE A 125 0.28 8.46 4.62
N SER A 126 0.51 9.67 4.13
CA SER A 126 -0.51 10.71 4.06
C SER A 126 -0.66 11.26 2.66
N TYR A 127 -1.89 11.54 2.25
CA TYR A 127 -2.20 12.10 0.94
C TYR A 127 -3.56 12.80 0.98
N PHE A 128 -3.77 13.71 0.04
CA PHE A 128 -5.08 14.28 -0.25
C PHE A 128 -5.80 13.44 -1.31
N THR A 129 -7.12 13.38 -1.17
CA THR A 129 -8.03 12.82 -2.16
C THR A 129 -9.29 13.66 -2.24
N SER A 130 -9.94 13.65 -3.40
CA SER A 130 -11.25 14.26 -3.58
C SER A 130 -12.37 13.22 -3.64
N GLY A 131 -13.61 13.68 -3.69
CA GLY A 131 -14.79 12.83 -3.83
C GLY A 131 -15.31 12.28 -2.50
N ILE A 132 -14.86 12.79 -1.37
CA ILE A 132 -15.41 12.43 -0.04
C ILE A 132 -16.01 13.67 0.58
N SER A 133 -17.28 13.59 0.97
CA SER A 133 -18.00 14.69 1.61
C SER A 133 -18.79 14.20 2.81
N TRP A 134 -19.13 15.10 3.72
CA TRP A 134 -20.00 14.80 4.85
C TRP A 134 -21.06 15.86 5.06
N ARG A 135 -22.18 15.47 5.69
CA ARG A 135 -23.21 16.39 6.18
C ARG A 135 -23.68 15.94 7.56
N ALA A 136 -23.91 16.91 8.44
CA ALA A 136 -24.63 16.68 9.69
C ALA A 136 -25.99 17.38 9.65
N ASP A 137 -27.03 16.63 10.01
CA ASP A 137 -28.39 17.10 10.18
C ASP A 137 -28.73 17.03 11.68
N TYR A 138 -29.28 18.12 12.22
CA TYR A 138 -29.64 18.23 13.63
C TYR A 138 -31.15 18.39 13.77
N LEU A 139 -31.76 17.57 14.63
CA LEU A 139 -33.17 17.66 14.98
C LEU A 139 -33.29 18.00 16.46
N ALA A 140 -33.81 19.20 16.74
CA ALA A 140 -34.05 19.66 18.09
C ALA A 140 -35.57 19.69 18.35
N ILE A 141 -36.02 18.97 19.37
CA ILE A 141 -37.44 18.91 19.77
C ILE A 141 -37.55 19.40 21.21
N ALA A 142 -38.29 20.49 21.41
CA ALA A 142 -38.61 20.98 22.74
C ALA A 142 -39.71 20.11 23.39
N ASP A 143 -39.67 19.97 24.70
CA ASP A 143 -40.78 19.38 25.45
C ASP A 143 -42.00 20.31 25.49
N PRO A 144 -43.21 19.79 25.80
CA PRO A 144 -44.43 20.58 25.78
C PRO A 144 -44.45 21.77 26.75
N ASP A 145 -43.63 21.77 27.81
CA ASP A 145 -43.51 22.87 28.77
C ASP A 145 -42.29 23.78 28.50
N GLU A 146 -41.60 23.59 27.38
CA GLU A 146 -40.48 24.39 26.88
C GLU A 146 -39.29 24.53 27.85
N LYS A 147 -39.05 23.52 28.70
CA LYS A 147 -37.96 23.50 29.69
C LYS A 147 -36.80 22.61 29.32
N ALA A 148 -37.00 21.62 28.45
CA ALA A 148 -35.96 20.74 27.96
C ALA A 148 -35.97 20.68 26.42
N LEU A 149 -34.78 20.49 25.85
CA LEU A 149 -34.57 20.33 24.43
C LEU A 149 -33.86 19.00 24.17
N HIS A 150 -34.49 18.13 23.38
CA HIS A 150 -33.87 16.90 22.91
C HIS A 150 -33.19 17.15 21.57
N LEU A 151 -31.87 17.00 21.52
CA LEU A 151 -31.08 17.14 20.30
C LEU A 151 -30.64 15.78 19.78
N ASN A 152 -31.09 15.44 18.57
CA ASN A 152 -30.59 14.31 17.80
C ASN A 152 -29.68 14.81 16.67
N SER A 153 -28.59 14.09 16.41
CA SER A 153 -27.65 14.40 15.33
C SER A 153 -27.47 13.19 14.43
N PHE A 154 -27.53 13.42 13.12
CA PHE A 154 -27.28 12.41 12.10
C PHE A 154 -26.11 12.88 11.24
N VAL A 155 -25.12 12.01 11.06
CA VAL A 155 -23.99 12.26 10.17
C VAL A 155 -24.07 11.31 8.98
N ARG A 156 -23.93 11.86 7.77
CA ARG A 156 -23.80 11.09 6.53
C ARG A 156 -22.46 11.40 5.89
N VAL A 157 -21.73 10.37 5.50
CA VAL A 157 -20.52 10.45 4.68
C VAL A 157 -20.85 9.84 3.31
N ASP A 158 -20.48 10.53 2.24
CA ASP A 158 -20.59 10.06 0.86
C ASP A 158 -19.17 9.91 0.30
N ASN A 159 -18.82 8.70 -0.14
CA ASN A 159 -17.51 8.37 -0.69
C ASN A 159 -17.63 8.02 -2.19
N ARG A 160 -16.97 8.83 -3.02
CA ARG A 160 -16.81 8.69 -4.47
C ARG A 160 -15.34 8.84 -4.89
N SER A 161 -14.40 8.66 -3.95
CA SER A 161 -12.95 8.74 -4.24
C SER A 161 -12.42 7.57 -5.09
N ALA A 162 -13.29 6.58 -5.36
CA ALA A 162 -12.97 5.30 -5.99
C ALA A 162 -11.95 4.45 -5.20
N GLU A 163 -11.84 4.72 -3.89
CA GLU A 163 -11.04 3.95 -2.94
C GLU A 163 -11.88 3.61 -1.71
N ASP A 164 -11.77 2.36 -1.24
CA ASP A 164 -12.42 1.92 -0.01
C ASP A 164 -11.53 2.16 1.21
N TYR A 165 -12.08 2.84 2.21
CA TYR A 165 -11.41 3.12 3.49
C TYR A 165 -12.03 2.29 4.61
N GLU A 166 -11.67 1.01 4.66
CA GLU A 166 -12.15 0.08 5.67
C GLU A 166 -11.79 0.53 7.09
N ASN A 167 -12.75 0.45 8.01
CA ASN A 167 -12.59 0.79 9.43
C ASN A 167 -12.01 2.20 9.69
N ALA A 168 -12.28 3.14 8.78
CA ALA A 168 -11.75 4.48 8.88
C ALA A 168 -12.33 5.27 10.06
N GLN A 169 -11.44 5.95 10.77
CA GLN A 169 -11.82 6.95 11.76
C GLN A 169 -12.05 8.28 11.04
N VAL A 170 -13.27 8.81 11.14
CA VAL A 170 -13.63 10.07 10.49
C VAL A 170 -13.49 11.22 11.48
N ARG A 171 -12.80 12.27 11.06
CA ARG A 171 -12.71 13.56 11.73
C ARG A 171 -13.41 14.61 10.87
N LEU A 172 -14.39 15.27 11.47
CA LEU A 172 -15.28 16.26 10.86
C LEU A 172 -14.94 17.67 11.36
#